data_AF-A0A7K0KCP7-F1
#
_entry.id   AF-A0A7K0KCP7-F1
#
_cell.length_a   1.000
_cell.length_b   1.000
_cell.length_c   1.000
_cell.angle_alpha   90.00
_cell.angle_beta   90.00
_cell.angle_gamma   90.00
#
_symmetry.space_group_name_H-M   'P 1'
#
loop_
_entity.id
_entity.type
_entity.pdbx_description
1 polymer ?
#
loop_
_entity_poly.entity_id
_entity_poly.type
_entity_poly.pdbx_seq_one_letter_code
_entity_poly.pdbx_strand_id
1 'polypeptide(L)'
;MNKIITLIMCVAFSATVSGQTVKVEDRIKTLEGDVKTLKGQIETQNGQIASMLSRLNELADRNAEYKKQLDIRQILSVTVDSVKYGVASAEGNAKTGNVVVTLMALNTGEDAYPKILHGASFNDYDGNIYQCPEDSVSVGGLSNYEVLRKNINTKIILKFTSVSANARISNLSFYGGGGTTLFSLRDIKIDWK
;
A
#
# COMPACT_ATOMS: atom_id res chain seq x y z
N MET A 1 -65.27 -16.99 63.32
CA MET A 1 -64.95 -17.27 61.91
C MET A 1 -63.90 -16.32 61.33
N ASN A 2 -64.06 -14.99 61.39
CA ASN A 2 -63.10 -14.05 60.76
C ASN A 2 -61.63 -14.21 61.16
N LYS A 3 -61.32 -14.41 62.45
CA LYS A 3 -59.92 -14.54 62.92
C LYS A 3 -59.17 -15.73 62.33
N ILE A 4 -59.87 -16.85 62.10
CA ILE A 4 -59.27 -18.07 61.52
C ILE A 4 -58.99 -17.87 60.03
N ILE A 5 -59.91 -17.24 59.31
CA ILE A 5 -59.75 -16.93 57.87
C ILE A 5 -58.57 -15.96 57.67
N THR A 6 -58.46 -14.92 58.50
CA THR A 6 -57.32 -13.98 58.46
C THR A 6 -55.99 -14.70 58.71
N LEU A 7 -55.94 -15.61 59.69
CA LEU A 7 -54.72 -16.38 59.98
C LEU A 7 -54.30 -17.27 58.79
N ILE A 8 -55.25 -17.97 58.17
CA ILE A 8 -54.98 -18.80 56.98
C ILE A 8 -54.45 -17.95 55.82
N MET A 9 -55.03 -16.77 55.57
CA MET A 9 -54.56 -15.84 54.54
C MET A 9 -53.15 -15.31 54.82
N CYS A 10 -52.84 -14.97 56.07
CA CYS A 10 -51.49 -14.55 56.46
C CYS A 10 -50.45 -15.67 56.24
N VAL A 11 -50.79 -16.93 56.59
CA VAL A 11 -49.88 -18.08 56.38
C VAL A 11 -49.67 -18.35 54.88
N ALA A 12 -50.74 -18.30 54.08
CA ALA A 12 -50.64 -18.49 52.63
C ALA A 12 -49.81 -17.37 51.95
N PHE A 13 -49.97 -16.12 52.40
CA PHE A 13 -49.17 -15.00 51.93
C PHE A 13 -47.69 -15.17 52.29
N SER A 14 -47.37 -15.50 53.54
CA SER A 14 -45.99 -15.76 53.99
C SER A 14 -45.32 -16.89 53.22
N ALA A 15 -46.06 -17.99 52.96
CA ALA A 15 -45.54 -19.10 52.15
C ALA A 15 -45.24 -18.67 50.69
N THR A 16 -46.11 -17.84 50.11
CA THR A 16 -45.92 -17.31 48.75
C THR A 16 -44.70 -16.40 48.66
N VAL A 17 -44.55 -15.49 49.62
CA VAL A 17 -43.39 -14.60 49.71
C VAL A 17 -42.10 -15.41 49.89
N SER A 18 -42.09 -16.39 50.79
CA SER A 18 -40.92 -17.27 51.01
C SER A 18 -40.51 -18.01 49.73
N GLY A 19 -41.47 -18.57 48.98
CA GLY A 19 -41.19 -19.25 47.71
C GLY A 19 -40.66 -18.31 46.62
N GLN A 20 -41.08 -17.04 46.61
CA GLN A 20 -40.53 -16.03 45.70
C GLN A 20 -39.11 -15.61 46.11
N THR A 21 -38.84 -15.46 47.40
CA THR A 21 -37.51 -15.12 47.93
C THR A 21 -36.47 -16.17 47.53
N VAL A 22 -36.78 -17.46 47.65
CA VAL A 22 -35.87 -18.55 47.24
C VAL A 22 -35.55 -18.47 45.74
N LYS A 23 -36.56 -18.25 44.89
CA LYS A 23 -36.35 -18.11 43.44
C LYS A 23 -35.49 -16.90 43.08
N VAL A 24 -35.63 -15.80 43.82
CA VAL A 24 -34.77 -14.61 43.63
C VAL A 24 -33.34 -14.91 44.05
N GLU A 25 -33.14 -15.59 45.16
CA GLU A 25 -31.80 -15.97 45.64
C GLU A 25 -31.08 -16.89 44.65
N ASP A 26 -31.76 -17.87 44.08
CA ASP A 26 -31.20 -18.76 43.07
C ASP A 26 -30.80 -17.97 41.80
N ARG A 27 -31.65 -17.04 41.36
CA ARG A 27 -31.33 -16.16 40.22
C ARG A 27 -30.13 -15.26 40.48
N ILE A 28 -29.99 -14.75 41.71
CA ILE A 28 -28.83 -13.94 42.11
C ILE A 28 -27.56 -14.79 42.02
N LYS A 29 -27.57 -16.02 42.56
CA LYS A 29 -26.41 -16.92 42.49
C LYS A 29 -26.01 -17.24 41.04
N THR A 30 -26.99 -17.46 40.16
CA THR A 30 -26.71 -17.64 38.72
C THR A 30 -26.06 -16.39 38.12
N LEU A 31 -26.64 -15.21 38.37
CA LEU A 31 -26.09 -13.94 37.86
C LEU A 31 -24.68 -13.65 38.38
N GLU A 32 -24.38 -13.97 39.65
CA GLU A 32 -23.03 -13.86 40.21
C GLU A 32 -22.03 -14.76 39.48
N GLY A 33 -22.44 -15.99 39.14
CA GLY A 33 -21.66 -16.94 38.34
C GLY A 33 -21.38 -16.42 36.92
N ASP A 34 -22.42 -15.87 36.27
CA ASP A 34 -22.32 -15.30 34.93
C ASP A 34 -21.38 -14.08 34.92
N VAL A 35 -21.53 -13.18 35.90
CA VAL A 35 -20.66 -12.00 36.05
C VAL A 35 -19.20 -12.41 36.26
N LYS A 36 -18.94 -13.43 37.09
CA LYS A 36 -17.57 -13.94 37.28
C LYS A 36 -16.98 -14.52 36.01
N THR A 37 -17.79 -15.23 35.23
CA THR A 37 -17.40 -15.80 33.93
C THR A 37 -17.08 -14.71 32.93
N LEU A 38 -17.96 -13.71 32.78
CA LEU A 38 -17.77 -12.56 31.91
C LEU A 38 -16.51 -11.77 32.28
N LYS A 39 -16.24 -11.60 33.58
CA LYS A 39 -15.02 -10.94 34.06
C LYS A 39 -13.76 -11.68 33.58
N GLY A 40 -13.71 -13.00 33.71
CA GLY A 40 -12.58 -13.80 33.24
C GLY A 40 -12.41 -13.75 31.71
N GLN A 41 -13.51 -13.70 30.96
CA GLN A 41 -13.47 -13.52 29.51
C GLN A 41 -12.90 -12.16 29.11
N ILE A 42 -13.31 -11.08 29.79
CA ILE A 42 -12.80 -9.73 29.57
C ILE A 42 -11.31 -9.65 29.88
N GLU A 43 -10.85 -10.25 30.98
CA GLU A 43 -9.42 -10.29 31.34
C GLU A 43 -8.59 -11.01 30.25
N THR A 44 -9.12 -12.13 29.72
CA THR A 44 -8.49 -12.87 28.62
C THR A 44 -8.41 -12.04 27.34
N GLN A 45 -9.51 -11.39 26.95
CA GLN A 45 -9.57 -10.53 25.78
C GLN A 45 -8.60 -9.34 25.89
N ASN A 46 -8.50 -8.73 27.08
CA ASN A 46 -7.55 -7.66 27.34
C ASN A 46 -6.10 -8.12 27.14
N GLY A 47 -5.76 -9.33 27.59
CA GLY A 47 -4.44 -9.93 27.34
C GLY A 47 -4.15 -10.14 25.85
N GLN A 48 -5.15 -10.61 25.09
CA GLN A 48 -5.04 -10.78 23.64
C GLN A 48 -4.84 -9.43 22.92
N ILE A 49 -5.60 -8.41 23.30
CA ILE A 49 -5.47 -7.05 22.74
C ILE A 49 -4.07 -6.49 23.01
N ALA A 50 -3.54 -6.64 24.22
CA ALA A 50 -2.19 -6.19 24.56
C ALA A 50 -1.13 -6.89 23.70
N SER A 51 -1.26 -8.20 23.48
CA SER A 51 -0.36 -8.95 22.59
C SER A 51 -0.45 -8.48 21.14
N MET A 52 -1.66 -8.22 20.64
CA MET A 52 -1.87 -7.69 19.29
C MET A 52 -1.26 -6.30 19.12
N LEU A 53 -1.40 -5.41 20.10
CA LEU A 53 -0.77 -4.09 20.10
C LEU A 53 0.77 -4.18 20.05
N SER A 54 1.37 -5.09 20.82
CA SER A 54 2.82 -5.34 20.76
C SER A 54 3.25 -5.79 19.36
N ARG A 55 2.54 -6.76 18.77
CA ARG A 55 2.82 -7.25 17.41
C ARG A 55 2.66 -6.16 16.34
N LEU A 56 1.68 -5.27 16.50
CA LEU A 56 1.48 -4.14 15.60
C LEU A 56 2.65 -3.15 15.68
N ASN A 57 3.16 -2.88 16.89
CA ASN A 57 4.34 -2.02 17.06
C ASN A 57 5.59 -2.65 16.41
N GLU A 58 5.84 -3.94 16.63
CA GLU A 58 6.94 -4.66 15.98
C GLU A 58 6.83 -4.66 14.45
N LEU A 59 5.62 -4.77 13.91
CA LEU A 59 5.37 -4.67 12.47
C LEU A 59 5.59 -3.23 11.96
N ALA A 60 5.20 -2.22 12.74
CA ALA A 60 5.45 -0.82 12.39
C ALA A 60 6.96 -0.52 12.36
N ASP A 61 7.70 -1.00 13.34
CA ASP A 61 9.16 -0.85 13.41
C ASP A 61 9.85 -1.58 12.25
N ARG A 62 9.46 -2.84 11.97
CA ARG A 62 9.98 -3.57 10.79
C ARG A 62 9.63 -2.88 9.49
N ASN A 63 8.42 -2.33 9.35
CA ASN A 63 8.05 -1.56 8.16
C ASN A 63 8.85 -0.27 8.04
N ALA A 64 9.14 0.42 9.15
CA ALA A 64 10.01 1.59 9.14
C ALA A 64 11.43 1.21 8.73
N GLU A 65 11.95 0.08 9.21
CA GLU A 65 13.25 -0.45 8.84
C GLU A 65 13.30 -0.88 7.37
N TYR A 66 12.28 -1.60 6.87
CA TYR A 66 12.18 -1.93 5.46
C TYR A 66 12.05 -0.69 4.58
N LYS A 67 11.36 0.37 5.03
CA LYS A 67 11.35 1.64 4.32
C LYS A 67 12.74 2.27 4.25
N LYS A 68 13.53 2.23 5.33
CA LYS A 68 14.93 2.69 5.33
C LYS A 68 15.82 1.84 4.43
N GLN A 69 15.61 0.53 4.42
CA GLN A 69 16.32 -0.38 3.51
C GLN A 69 15.90 -0.19 2.05
N LEU A 70 14.63 0.15 1.78
CA LEU A 70 14.12 0.51 0.45
C LEU A 70 14.54 1.91 0.00
N ASP A 71 14.88 2.79 0.94
CA ASP A 71 15.62 4.05 0.68
C ASP A 71 17.00 3.78 0.05
N ILE A 72 17.41 2.50 -0.01
CA ILE A 72 18.44 1.96 -0.90
C ILE A 72 17.67 1.24 -2.04
N ARG A 73 17.31 1.81 -3.20
CA ARG A 73 17.85 2.90 -4.01
C ARG A 73 16.71 3.39 -4.93
N GLN A 74 15.82 4.26 -4.46
CA GLN A 74 14.99 5.00 -5.41
C GLN A 74 15.93 5.84 -6.29
N ILE A 75 15.94 5.56 -7.60
CA ILE A 75 16.78 6.30 -8.55
C ILE A 75 15.82 6.96 -9.52
N LEU A 76 15.39 8.17 -9.19
CA LEU A 76 14.57 8.99 -10.07
C LEU A 76 15.41 9.85 -11.01
N SER A 77 16.73 9.90 -10.85
CA SER A 77 17.61 10.57 -11.79
C SER A 77 18.98 9.94 -11.86
N VAL A 78 19.59 10.02 -13.03
CA VAL A 78 20.95 9.56 -13.30
C VAL A 78 21.61 10.50 -14.30
N THR A 79 22.92 10.71 -14.16
CA THR A 79 23.72 11.42 -15.16
C THR A 79 24.50 10.41 -15.96
N VAL A 80 24.36 10.45 -17.28
CA VAL A 80 25.16 9.65 -18.22
C VAL A 80 25.85 10.64 -19.15
N ASP A 81 27.18 10.55 -19.23
CA ASP A 81 28.01 11.57 -19.87
C ASP A 81 27.70 12.97 -19.30
N SER A 82 27.24 13.90 -20.15
CA SER A 82 26.83 15.26 -19.79
C SER A 82 25.33 15.44 -19.64
N VAL A 83 24.53 14.38 -19.71
CA VAL A 83 23.07 14.46 -19.69
C VAL A 83 22.52 13.92 -18.38
N LYS A 84 21.81 14.77 -17.65
CA LYS A 84 21.03 14.39 -16.47
C LYS A 84 19.63 14.00 -16.89
N TYR A 85 19.28 12.74 -16.74
CA TYR A 85 17.93 12.21 -16.95
C TYR A 85 17.21 12.15 -15.60
N GLY A 86 15.98 12.64 -15.53
CA GLY A 86 15.14 12.59 -14.34
C GLY A 86 13.69 12.25 -14.67
N VAL A 87 13.04 11.43 -13.83
CA VAL A 87 11.60 11.14 -13.95
C VAL A 87 10.81 12.40 -13.62
N ALA A 88 9.94 12.81 -14.55
CA ALA A 88 9.00 13.90 -14.35
C ALA A 88 7.61 13.38 -13.95
N SER A 89 7.11 12.35 -14.64
CA SER A 89 5.86 11.68 -14.28
C SER A 89 5.81 10.25 -14.80
N ALA A 90 4.95 9.44 -14.19
CA ALA A 90 4.52 8.15 -14.70
C ALA A 90 3.01 8.05 -14.47
N GLU A 91 2.22 8.02 -15.54
CA GLU A 91 0.75 8.09 -15.51
C GLU A 91 0.19 6.86 -16.20
N GLY A 92 -0.80 6.22 -15.58
CA GLY A 92 -1.41 4.99 -16.08
C GLY A 92 -2.92 5.09 -16.22
N ASN A 93 -3.51 4.40 -17.19
CA ASN A 93 -4.95 4.21 -17.31
C ASN A 93 -5.30 2.78 -16.89
N ALA A 94 -5.99 2.62 -15.76
CA ALA A 94 -6.25 1.29 -15.18
C ALA A 94 -7.19 0.44 -16.03
N LYS A 95 -7.99 1.05 -16.91
CA LYS A 95 -8.92 0.33 -17.80
C LYS A 95 -8.23 -0.23 -19.04
N THR A 96 -7.27 0.50 -19.59
CA THR A 96 -6.59 0.11 -20.83
C THR A 96 -5.21 -0.51 -20.61
N GLY A 97 -4.62 -0.33 -19.42
CA GLY A 97 -3.25 -0.74 -19.15
C GLY A 97 -2.20 0.10 -19.87
N ASN A 98 -2.58 1.27 -20.41
CA ASN A 98 -1.62 2.18 -21.03
C ASN A 98 -0.90 2.98 -19.95
N VAL A 99 0.43 3.05 -20.06
CA VAL A 99 1.27 3.82 -19.15
C VAL A 99 2.18 4.74 -19.95
N VAL A 100 2.24 6.00 -19.55
CA VAL A 100 3.14 7.01 -20.11
C VAL A 100 4.13 7.43 -19.05
N VAL A 101 5.42 7.25 -19.34
CA VAL A 101 6.51 7.74 -18.47
C VAL A 101 7.18 8.93 -19.16
N THR A 102 7.23 10.06 -18.46
CA THR A 102 7.88 11.28 -18.93
C THR A 102 9.18 11.50 -18.16
N LEU A 103 10.28 11.66 -18.87
CA LEU A 103 11.55 12.14 -18.32
C LEU A 103 11.85 13.57 -18.77
N MET A 104 12.67 14.25 -17.98
CA MET A 104 13.40 15.45 -18.38
C MET A 104 14.88 15.12 -18.52
N ALA A 105 15.45 15.45 -19.67
CA ALA A 105 16.87 15.34 -19.97
C ALA A 105 17.50 16.74 -20.05
N LEU A 106 18.41 17.06 -19.13
CA LEU A 106 19.20 18.28 -19.15
C LEU A 106 20.61 17.95 -19.63
N ASN A 107 20.98 18.43 -20.83
CA ASN A 107 22.35 18.31 -21.32
C ASN A 107 23.19 19.51 -20.87
N THR A 108 24.24 19.28 -20.07
CA THR A 108 25.19 20.33 -19.65
C THR A 108 26.45 20.39 -20.52
N GLY A 109 26.59 19.47 -21.47
CA GLY A 109 27.68 19.40 -22.44
C GLY A 109 27.31 20.06 -23.76
N GLU A 110 28.05 19.72 -24.81
CA GLU A 110 27.74 20.17 -26.17
C GLU A 110 26.52 19.45 -26.75
N ASP A 111 25.90 20.06 -27.76
CA ASP A 111 24.74 19.50 -28.46
C ASP A 111 25.02 18.08 -28.94
N ALA A 112 24.17 17.13 -28.55
CA ALA A 112 24.34 15.72 -28.87
C ALA A 112 22.99 15.00 -29.05
N TYR A 113 22.97 13.94 -29.87
CA TYR A 113 21.81 13.07 -29.93
C TYR A 113 21.70 12.20 -28.65
N PRO A 114 20.48 11.87 -28.20
CA PRO A 114 20.30 10.94 -27.10
C PRO A 114 20.88 9.57 -27.49
N LYS A 115 21.58 8.93 -26.56
CA LYS A 115 22.13 7.57 -26.78
C LYS A 115 21.13 6.45 -26.48
N ILE A 116 19.84 6.77 -26.41
CA ILE A 116 18.75 5.80 -26.24
C ILE A 116 18.43 5.32 -27.66
N LEU A 117 18.77 4.09 -28.02
CA LEU A 117 18.72 3.62 -29.41
C LEU A 117 17.82 2.39 -29.60
N HIS A 118 17.48 1.66 -28.54
CA HIS A 118 16.65 0.45 -28.66
C HIS A 118 15.45 0.49 -27.71
N GLY A 119 14.90 1.69 -27.52
CA GLY A 119 13.76 1.91 -26.65
C GLY A 119 14.08 1.73 -25.16
N ALA A 120 13.09 1.24 -24.42
CA ALA A 120 13.16 1.02 -22.99
C ALA A 120 12.35 -0.21 -22.59
N SER A 121 12.57 -0.72 -21.38
CA SER A 121 11.67 -1.68 -20.75
C SER A 121 11.53 -1.38 -19.28
N PHE A 122 10.46 -1.85 -18.65
CA PHE A 122 10.40 -1.86 -17.21
C PHE A 122 9.91 -3.19 -16.63
N ASN A 123 10.41 -3.49 -15.44
CA ASN A 123 9.95 -4.58 -14.59
C ASN A 123 8.97 -4.02 -13.55
N ASP A 124 7.89 -4.75 -13.25
CA ASP A 124 7.12 -4.49 -12.04
C ASP A 124 7.67 -5.31 -10.85
N TYR A 125 7.00 -5.23 -9.70
CA TYR A 125 7.38 -6.00 -8.51
C TYR A 125 6.89 -7.45 -8.53
N ASP A 126 5.97 -7.78 -9.43
CA ASP A 126 5.43 -9.13 -9.62
C ASP A 126 6.27 -9.95 -10.62
N GLY A 127 7.29 -9.33 -11.21
CA GLY A 127 8.23 -9.95 -12.14
C GLY A 127 7.84 -9.85 -13.61
N ASN A 128 6.76 -9.13 -13.94
CA ASN A 128 6.38 -8.90 -15.33
C ASN A 128 7.34 -7.90 -15.99
N ILE A 129 7.53 -8.04 -17.30
CA ILE A 129 8.40 -7.17 -18.10
C ILE A 129 7.56 -6.54 -19.21
N TYR A 130 7.60 -5.21 -19.28
CA TYR A 130 6.88 -4.43 -20.28
C TYR A 130 7.88 -3.70 -21.17
N GLN A 131 7.71 -3.86 -22.49
CA GLN A 131 8.60 -3.27 -23.48
C GLN A 131 8.01 -1.96 -24.00
N CYS A 132 8.87 -0.97 -24.19
CA CYS A 132 8.61 0.25 -24.95
C CYS A 132 9.55 0.21 -26.17
N PRO A 133 9.06 -0.23 -27.34
CA PRO A 133 9.87 -0.25 -28.55
C PRO A 133 10.32 1.16 -28.95
N GLU A 134 11.34 1.25 -29.79
CA GLU A 134 11.98 2.51 -30.18
C GLU A 134 10.97 3.53 -30.77
N ASP A 135 10.01 3.06 -31.55
CA ASP A 135 8.93 3.86 -32.16
C ASP A 135 7.93 4.43 -31.13
N SER A 136 7.94 3.89 -29.91
CA SER A 136 7.11 4.33 -28.78
C SER A 136 7.87 5.28 -27.84
N VAL A 137 9.11 5.63 -28.19
CA VAL A 137 9.92 6.67 -27.54
C VAL A 137 9.89 7.96 -28.36
N SER A 138 9.64 9.09 -27.70
CA SER A 138 9.73 10.43 -28.30
C SER A 138 10.66 11.32 -27.50
N VAL A 139 11.48 12.13 -28.18
CA VAL A 139 12.40 13.09 -27.57
C VAL A 139 12.08 14.46 -28.15
N GLY A 140 11.82 15.46 -27.29
CA GLY A 140 11.51 16.83 -27.73
C GLY A 140 10.04 17.11 -28.06
N GLY A 141 9.16 16.11 -27.97
CA GLY A 141 7.71 16.30 -28.15
C GLY A 141 7.20 16.13 -29.59
N LEU A 142 8.09 15.87 -30.55
CA LEU A 142 7.77 15.38 -31.88
C LEU A 142 8.19 13.91 -32.01
N SER A 143 7.64 13.22 -33.01
CA SER A 143 7.71 11.76 -33.19
C SER A 143 9.12 11.17 -33.42
N ASN A 144 10.19 11.95 -33.24
CA ASN A 144 11.58 11.62 -33.64
C ASN A 144 12.59 11.99 -32.54
N TYR A 145 13.81 11.49 -32.65
CA TYR A 145 14.94 11.81 -31.77
C TYR A 145 15.47 13.22 -32.02
N GLU A 146 14.99 14.20 -31.24
CA GLU A 146 15.58 15.54 -31.24
C GLU A 146 16.96 15.57 -30.57
N VAL A 147 17.81 16.50 -31.02
CA VAL A 147 19.11 16.79 -30.41
C VAL A 147 18.90 17.32 -29.00
N LEU A 148 19.62 16.77 -28.03
CA LEU A 148 19.70 17.31 -26.68
C LEU A 148 20.59 18.56 -26.71
N ARG A 149 19.96 19.72 -26.82
CA ARG A 149 20.65 21.01 -26.89
C ARG A 149 21.26 21.39 -25.53
N LYS A 150 22.43 22.02 -25.57
CA LYS A 150 23.15 22.51 -24.39
C LYS A 150 22.26 23.40 -23.52
N ASN A 151 22.21 23.07 -22.24
CA ASN A 151 21.46 23.75 -21.17
C ASN A 151 19.94 23.86 -21.43
N ILE A 152 19.37 23.01 -22.28
CA ILE A 152 17.93 22.95 -22.53
C ILE A 152 17.36 21.64 -21.97
N ASN A 153 16.30 21.76 -21.16
CA ASN A 153 15.53 20.60 -20.71
C ASN A 153 14.72 20.05 -21.89
N THR A 154 15.02 18.83 -22.29
CA THR A 154 14.32 18.12 -23.36
C THR A 154 13.45 17.04 -22.76
N LYS A 155 12.17 16.99 -23.16
CA LYS A 155 11.24 15.97 -22.69
C LYS A 155 11.49 14.66 -23.41
N ILE A 156 11.48 13.54 -22.68
CA ILE A 156 11.48 12.20 -23.25
C ILE A 156 10.21 11.50 -22.81
N ILE A 157 9.45 10.93 -23.74
CA ILE A 157 8.17 10.27 -23.48
C ILE A 157 8.30 8.81 -23.87
N LEU A 158 7.93 7.91 -22.97
CA LEU A 158 7.83 6.48 -23.18
C LEU A 158 6.37 6.06 -23.10
N LYS A 159 5.94 5.21 -24.02
CA LYS A 159 4.58 4.64 -24.02
C LYS A 159 4.66 3.13 -23.88
N PHE A 160 4.02 2.62 -22.83
CA PHE A 160 3.85 1.20 -22.57
C PHE A 160 2.36 0.85 -22.68
N THR A 161 2.09 -0.37 -23.13
CA THR A 161 0.72 -0.90 -23.28
C THR A 161 0.60 -2.22 -22.52
N SER A 162 -0.64 -2.63 -22.24
CA SER A 162 -0.93 -3.91 -21.58
C SER A 162 -0.25 -4.07 -20.21
N VAL A 163 -0.04 -2.96 -19.51
CA VAL A 163 0.49 -2.97 -18.14
C VAL A 163 -0.60 -3.40 -17.17
N SER A 164 -0.27 -4.33 -16.26
CA SER A 164 -1.19 -4.78 -15.23
C SER A 164 -1.67 -3.61 -14.37
N ALA A 165 -2.97 -3.54 -14.12
CA ALA A 165 -3.56 -2.48 -13.30
C ALA A 165 -2.90 -2.45 -11.91
N ASN A 166 -2.63 -1.25 -11.40
CA ASN A 166 -1.93 -1.00 -10.13
C ASN A 166 -0.45 -1.42 -10.09
N ALA A 167 0.17 -1.80 -11.22
CA ALA A 167 1.61 -2.06 -11.25
C ALA A 167 2.42 -0.84 -10.80
N ARG A 168 3.60 -1.11 -10.23
CA ARG A 168 4.62 -0.12 -9.88
C ARG A 168 5.92 -0.52 -10.56
N ILE A 169 6.64 0.45 -11.09
CA ILE A 169 7.88 0.19 -11.82
C ILE A 169 9.00 -0.06 -10.81
N SER A 170 9.49 -1.30 -10.73
CA SER A 170 10.62 -1.66 -9.89
C SER A 170 11.94 -1.21 -10.52
N ASN A 171 12.08 -1.38 -11.83
CA ASN A 171 13.25 -0.97 -12.60
C ASN A 171 12.85 -0.58 -14.03
N LEU A 172 13.18 0.64 -14.46
CA LEU A 172 13.02 1.16 -15.81
C LEU A 172 14.41 1.23 -16.46
N SER A 173 14.64 0.44 -17.50
CA SER A 173 15.91 0.35 -18.24
C SER A 173 15.82 1.03 -19.60
N PHE A 174 16.86 1.77 -19.95
CA PHE A 174 17.04 2.38 -21.27
C PHE A 174 18.20 1.72 -22.00
N TYR A 175 18.06 1.53 -23.30
CA TYR A 175 19.03 0.75 -24.08
C TYR A 175 19.79 1.62 -25.08
N GLY A 176 21.12 1.54 -25.04
CA GLY A 176 22.03 2.19 -25.97
C GLY A 176 22.53 1.24 -27.06
N GLY A 177 23.63 1.59 -27.74
CA GLY A 177 24.16 0.80 -28.85
C GLY A 177 24.39 -0.69 -28.50
N GLY A 178 24.01 -1.58 -29.41
CA GLY A 178 24.16 -3.02 -29.23
C GLY A 178 23.17 -3.66 -28.25
N GLY A 179 22.10 -2.94 -27.87
CA GLY A 179 21.05 -3.44 -26.97
C GLY A 179 21.43 -3.44 -25.49
N THR A 180 22.59 -2.88 -25.13
CA THR A 180 23.08 -2.85 -23.75
C THR A 180 22.35 -1.78 -22.94
N THR A 181 22.15 -2.05 -21.64
CA THR A 181 21.55 -1.06 -20.73
C THR A 181 22.47 0.15 -20.63
N LEU A 182 21.97 1.31 -21.08
CA LEU A 182 22.63 2.60 -20.97
C LEU A 182 22.54 3.12 -19.53
N PHE A 183 21.33 3.14 -18.98
CA PHE A 183 21.06 3.45 -17.58
C PHE A 183 19.73 2.87 -17.12
N SER A 184 19.52 2.87 -15.81
CA SER A 184 18.25 2.49 -15.21
C SER A 184 17.81 3.48 -14.14
N LEU A 185 16.49 3.65 -14.05
CA LEU A 185 15.80 4.36 -13.00
C LEU A 185 15.02 3.33 -12.18
N ARG A 186 14.86 3.57 -10.88
CA ARG A 186 14.30 2.56 -9.96
C ARG A 186 13.22 3.13 -9.08
N ASP A 187 12.28 2.25 -8.77
CA ASP A 187 11.21 2.48 -7.82
C ASP A 187 10.31 3.70 -8.16
N ILE A 188 9.70 3.64 -9.34
CA ILE A 188 8.84 4.71 -9.87
C ILE A 188 7.37 4.34 -9.65
N LYS A 189 6.66 5.19 -8.91
CA LYS A 189 5.21 5.06 -8.72
C LYS A 189 4.48 5.51 -9.99
N ILE A 190 3.55 4.68 -10.46
CA ILE A 190 2.60 5.05 -11.51
C ILE A 190 1.36 5.68 -10.85
N ASP A 191 0.97 6.86 -11.31
CA ASP A 191 -0.30 7.50 -10.95
C ASP A 191 -1.41 6.95 -11.85
N TRP A 192 -2.11 5.94 -11.34
CA TRP A 192 -3.20 5.27 -12.05
C TRP A 192 -4.50 6.08 -11.98
N LYS A 193 -5.12 6.30 -13.15
CA LYS A 193 -6.42 6.96 -13.36
C LYS A 193 -7.49 5.97 -13.80
#